data_AF-Q11AY1-F1
#
_entry.id   AF-Q11AY1-F1
#
_cell.length_a   1.000
_cell.length_b   1.000
_cell.length_c   1.000
_cell.angle_alpha   90.00
_cell.angle_beta   90.00
_cell.angle_gamma   90.00
#
_symmetry.space_group_name_H-M   'P 1'
#
loop_
_entity.id
_entity.type
_entity.pdbx_description
1 polymer ?
#
loop_
_entity_poly.entity_id
_entity_poly.type
_entity_poly.pdbx_seq_one_letter_code
_entity_poly.pdbx_strand_id
1 'polypeptide(L)'
;MSALGTMGHELDDLEDLFENAPCGYISAGPDGRITKANLTFAKWLGRDRGEFVGRRFQDFLNIAGKIYYETHFAPLMRMQGFFNEVALDLVRADGTLLPVLVNAVERRDDTGKLRLIRITIFQRVRPPPLRARVA
;
A
#
# COMPACT_ATOMS: atom_id res chain seq x y z
N MET A 1 49.47 -11.15 -0.49
CA MET A 1 49.09 -10.20 0.56
C MET A 1 48.02 -9.29 -0.03
N SER A 2 46.74 -9.69 -0.08
CA SER A 2 45.72 -9.52 0.98
C SER A 2 45.64 -8.07 1.47
N ALA A 3 44.54 -7.33 1.43
CA ALA A 3 43.12 -7.55 1.18
C ALA A 3 42.55 -6.17 0.78
N LEU A 4 41.57 -6.01 -0.11
CA LEU A 4 40.15 -5.97 0.26
C LEU A 4 39.31 -6.06 -1.03
N GLY A 5 39.03 -7.29 -1.45
CA GLY A 5 37.86 -7.61 -2.27
C GLY A 5 36.81 -8.15 -1.32
N THR A 6 36.06 -7.27 -0.66
CA THR A 6 34.95 -7.60 0.26
C THR A 6 34.20 -6.28 0.43
N MET A 7 32.97 -6.05 -0.05
CA MET A 7 31.74 -6.82 0.12
C MET A 7 30.82 -6.63 -1.11
N GLY A 8 31.03 -7.38 -2.18
CA GLY A 8 29.93 -7.66 -3.10
C GLY A 8 28.95 -8.57 -2.36
N HIS A 9 27.65 -8.25 -2.41
CA HIS A 9 26.53 -9.00 -1.84
C HIS A 9 26.02 -8.58 -0.44
N GLU A 10 25.88 -7.29 -0.15
CA GLU A 10 25.07 -6.88 1.01
C GLU A 10 23.58 -6.80 0.62
N LEU A 11 22.88 -7.94 0.73
CA LEU A 11 21.42 -8.04 0.94
C LEU A 11 20.58 -7.09 0.06
N ASP A 12 20.08 -7.54 -1.12
CA ASP A 12 19.13 -6.83 -2.02
C ASP A 12 19.01 -5.31 -1.75
N ASP A 13 19.58 -4.46 -2.62
CA ASP A 13 19.51 -2.99 -2.52
C ASP A 13 18.18 -2.53 -1.89
N LEU A 14 18.24 -1.79 -0.79
CA LEU A 14 17.04 -1.36 -0.04
C LEU A 14 16.01 -0.68 -0.95
N GLU A 15 16.47 -0.01 -2.00
CA GLU A 15 15.61 0.54 -3.03
C GLU A 15 14.94 -0.56 -3.85
N ASP A 16 15.67 -1.59 -4.30
CA ASP A 16 15.10 -2.74 -5.00
C ASP A 16 14.09 -3.51 -4.15
N LEU A 17 14.41 -3.79 -2.87
CA LEU A 17 13.49 -4.45 -1.92
C LEU A 17 12.18 -3.68 -1.76
N PHE A 18 12.24 -2.35 -1.77
CA PHE A 18 11.06 -1.51 -1.69
C PHE A 18 10.30 -1.50 -3.02
N GLU A 19 11.01 -1.21 -4.12
CA GLU A 19 10.42 -0.96 -5.44
C GLU A 19 9.78 -2.22 -6.03
N ASN A 20 10.46 -3.36 -5.89
CA ASN A 20 10.07 -4.64 -6.46
C ASN A 20 9.50 -5.63 -5.44
N ALA A 21 9.14 -5.15 -4.23
CA ALA A 21 8.41 -5.96 -3.25
C ALA A 21 7.19 -6.65 -3.91
N PRO A 22 6.86 -7.91 -3.55
CA PRO A 22 5.70 -8.64 -4.07
C PRO A 22 4.38 -8.15 -3.46
N CYS A 23 4.30 -6.87 -3.10
CA CYS A 23 3.13 -6.18 -2.59
C CYS A 23 3.18 -4.71 -3.02
N GLY A 24 2.01 -4.08 -3.10
CA GLY A 24 1.95 -2.63 -3.19
C GLY A 24 2.38 -2.04 -1.86
N TYR A 25 3.28 -1.06 -1.88
CA TYR A 25 3.78 -0.42 -0.67
C TYR A 25 3.75 1.09 -0.81
N ILE A 26 3.18 1.75 0.19
CA ILE A 26 3.05 3.20 0.25
C ILE A 26 3.53 3.70 1.60
N SER A 27 4.27 4.81 1.56
CA SER A 27 4.53 5.65 2.72
C SER A 27 3.77 6.96 2.56
N ALA A 28 3.08 7.39 3.61
CA ALA A 28 2.41 8.67 3.68
C ALA A 28 2.91 9.49 4.87
N GLY A 29 2.86 10.81 4.74
CA GLY A 29 3.17 11.75 5.80
C GLY A 29 2.07 11.82 6.86
N PRO A 30 2.27 12.61 7.93
CA PRO A 30 1.28 12.79 9.00
C PRO A 30 -0.03 13.43 8.54
N ASP A 31 -0.04 14.11 7.39
CA ASP A 31 -1.21 14.69 6.74
C ASP A 31 -1.99 13.68 5.88
N GLY A 32 -1.54 12.43 5.85
CA GLY A 32 -2.12 11.34 5.06
C GLY A 32 -1.80 11.42 3.57
N ARG A 33 -0.91 12.32 3.13
CA ARG A 33 -0.47 12.40 1.74
C ARG A 33 0.68 11.46 1.47
N ILE A 34 0.61 10.76 0.35
CA ILE A 34 1.63 9.81 -0.09
C ILE A 34 2.92 10.57 -0.35
N THR A 35 4.01 10.09 0.25
CA THR A 35 5.37 10.58 0.04
C THR A 35 6.18 9.63 -0.85
N LYS A 36 5.89 8.33 -0.81
CA LYS A 36 6.44 7.30 -1.69
C LYS A 36 5.42 6.21 -1.98
N ALA A 37 5.46 5.69 -3.20
CA ALA A 37 4.77 4.48 -3.61
C ALA A 37 5.73 3.64 -4.45
N ASN A 38 5.76 2.32 -4.23
CA ASN A 38 6.68 1.45 -4.94
C ASN A 38 6.25 1.16 -6.39
N LEU A 39 7.19 0.70 -7.22
CA LEU A 39 6.95 0.32 -8.62
C LEU A 39 5.86 -0.76 -8.73
N THR A 40 5.80 -1.74 -7.84
CA THR A 40 4.74 -2.76 -7.85
C THR A 40 3.34 -2.14 -7.76
N PHE A 41 3.11 -1.21 -6.83
CA PHE A 41 1.82 -0.50 -6.70
C PHE A 41 1.50 0.34 -7.94
N ALA A 42 2.49 1.06 -8.46
CA ALA A 42 2.34 1.88 -9.66
C ALA A 42 1.92 1.04 -10.88
N LYS A 43 2.61 -0.09 -11.10
CA LYS A 43 2.30 -1.07 -12.14
C LYS A 43 0.88 -1.61 -12.02
N TRP A 44 0.42 -1.93 -10.81
CA TRP A 44 -0.93 -2.47 -10.59
C TRP A 44 -2.05 -1.48 -10.95
N LEU A 45 -1.84 -0.19 -10.72
CA LEU A 45 -2.81 0.84 -11.06
C LEU A 45 -2.63 1.41 -12.47
N GLY A 46 -1.56 1.03 -13.18
CA GLY A 46 -1.27 1.53 -14.53
C GLY A 46 -1.01 3.04 -14.54
N ARG A 47 -0.36 3.56 -13.50
CA ARG A 47 -0.07 5.00 -13.30
C ARG A 47 1.42 5.22 -13.09
N ASP A 48 1.90 6.43 -13.38
CA ASP A 48 3.26 6.82 -13.04
C ASP A 48 3.42 7.05 -11.53
N ARG A 49 4.64 6.83 -10.99
CA ARG A 49 4.93 7.03 -9.57
C ARG A 49 4.63 8.46 -9.10
N GLY A 50 4.91 9.45 -9.96
CA GLY A 50 4.69 10.87 -9.68
C GLY A 50 3.22 11.22 -9.48
N GLU A 51 2.29 10.43 -10.03
CA GLU A 51 0.84 10.66 -9.85
C GLU A 51 0.36 10.34 -8.43
N PHE A 52 1.11 9.57 -7.65
CA PHE A 52 0.71 9.22 -6.29
C PHE A 52 1.14 10.27 -5.27
N VAL A 53 2.33 10.84 -5.45
CA VAL A 53 2.95 11.74 -4.48
C VAL A 53 2.05 12.97 -4.26
N GLY A 54 1.82 13.32 -3.01
CA GLY A 54 0.96 14.44 -2.62
C GLY A 54 -0.54 14.13 -2.62
N ARG A 55 -0.99 13.00 -3.17
CA ARG A 55 -2.41 12.56 -3.08
C ARG A 55 -2.63 11.70 -1.84
N ARG A 56 -3.89 11.48 -1.46
CA ARG A 56 -4.22 10.58 -0.35
C ARG A 56 -4.54 9.19 -0.88
N PHE A 57 -4.29 8.16 -0.07
CA PHE A 57 -4.57 6.76 -0.46
C PHE A 57 -6.03 6.55 -0.89
N GLN A 58 -6.98 7.15 -0.18
CA GLN A 58 -8.41 7.03 -0.49
C GLN A 58 -8.83 7.70 -1.80
N ASP A 59 -7.97 8.51 -2.43
CA ASP A 59 -8.25 9.08 -3.75
C ASP A 59 -8.07 8.06 -4.88
N PHE A 60 -7.54 6.87 -4.57
CA PHE A 60 -7.41 5.74 -5.49
C PHE A 60 -8.48 4.67 -5.24
N LEU A 61 -9.40 4.90 -4.31
CA LEU A 61 -10.54 4.01 -4.05
C LEU A 61 -11.73 4.38 -4.93
N ASN A 62 -12.63 3.43 -5.15
CA ASN A 62 -13.95 3.75 -5.69
C ASN A 62 -14.76 4.58 -4.67
N ILE A 63 -15.90 5.13 -5.10
CA ILE A 63 -16.71 6.04 -4.27
C ILE A 63 -17.13 5.36 -2.95
N ALA A 64 -17.62 4.12 -3.02
CA ALA A 64 -18.03 3.36 -1.85
C ALA A 64 -16.86 3.10 -0.88
N GLY A 65 -15.70 2.72 -1.41
CA GLY A 65 -14.47 2.49 -0.65
C GLY A 65 -13.96 3.76 0.03
N LYS A 66 -14.06 4.92 -0.64
CA LYS A 66 -13.69 6.21 -0.03
C LYS A 66 -14.59 6.55 1.15
N ILE A 67 -15.90 6.37 1.02
CA ILE A 67 -16.85 6.59 2.12
C ILE A 67 -16.56 5.63 3.28
N TYR A 68 -16.38 4.33 2.98
CA TYR A 68 -16.10 3.32 3.99
C TYR A 68 -14.78 3.61 4.73
N TYR A 69 -13.75 4.02 4.00
CA TYR A 69 -12.47 4.44 4.58
C TYR A 69 -12.62 5.62 5.55
N GLU A 70 -13.30 6.69 5.13
CA GLU A 70 -13.45 7.89 5.97
C GLU A 70 -14.31 7.64 7.21
N THR A 71 -15.31 6.78 7.10
CA THR A 71 -16.27 6.51 8.19
C THR A 71 -15.81 5.46 9.18
N HIS A 72 -14.99 4.48 8.76
CA HIS A 72 -14.59 3.35 9.60
C HIS A 72 -13.09 3.31 9.86
N PHE A 73 -12.26 3.40 8.82
CA PHE A 73 -10.81 3.15 8.96
C PHE A 73 -10.03 4.38 9.37
N ALA A 74 -10.38 5.58 8.89
CA ALA A 74 -9.73 6.80 9.34
C ALA A 74 -9.92 7.04 10.85
N PRO A 75 -11.12 6.85 11.44
CA PRO A 75 -11.29 6.88 12.90
C PRO A 75 -10.50 5.79 13.61
N LEU A 76 -10.58 4.54 13.14
CA LEU A 76 -9.85 3.42 13.71
C LEU A 76 -8.33 3.70 13.74
N MET A 77 -7.77 4.15 12.62
CA MET A 77 -6.37 4.53 12.50
C MET A 77 -5.97 5.59 13.55
N ARG A 78 -6.79 6.63 13.76
CA ARG A 78 -6.51 7.68 14.76
C ARG A 78 -6.56 7.17 16.20
N MET A 79 -7.43 6.19 16.49
CA MET A 79 -7.65 5.68 17.84
C MET A 79 -6.61 4.63 18.27
N GLN A 80 -6.28 3.68 17.39
CA GLN A 80 -5.37 2.57 17.72
C GLN A 80 -4.05 2.59 16.94
N GLY A 81 -3.92 3.44 15.92
CA GLY A 81 -2.68 3.60 15.15
C GLY A 81 -2.45 2.56 14.04
N PHE A 82 -3.37 1.61 13.81
CA PHE A 82 -3.24 0.61 12.76
C PHE A 82 -4.58 0.00 12.34
N PHE A 83 -4.61 -0.70 11.21
CA PHE A 83 -5.66 -1.66 10.83
C PHE A 83 -5.06 -2.75 9.94
N ASN A 84 -5.68 -3.94 9.94
CA ASN A 84 -5.23 -5.09 9.17
C ASN A 84 -6.37 -5.72 8.37
N GLU A 85 -6.01 -6.31 7.22
CA GLU A 85 -6.82 -7.18 6.36
C GLU A 85 -8.12 -6.54 5.85
N VAL A 86 -8.08 -5.24 5.59
CA VAL A 86 -9.23 -4.50 5.09
C VAL A 86 -9.40 -4.71 3.59
N ALA A 87 -10.53 -5.29 3.19
CA ALA A 87 -10.88 -5.47 1.78
C ALA A 87 -11.39 -4.16 1.16
N LEU A 88 -10.74 -3.71 0.09
CA LEU A 88 -11.09 -2.50 -0.67
C LEU A 88 -10.97 -2.75 -2.18
N ASP A 89 -11.57 -1.87 -2.96
CA ASP A 89 -11.40 -1.83 -4.42
C ASP A 89 -10.65 -0.55 -4.81
N LEU A 90 -9.46 -0.72 -5.39
CA LEU A 90 -8.72 0.38 -6.01
C LEU A 90 -9.17 0.59 -7.46
N VAL A 91 -9.13 1.83 -7.92
CA VAL A 91 -9.47 2.23 -9.29
C VAL A 91 -8.19 2.40 -10.11
N ARG A 92 -8.02 1.54 -11.11
CA ARG A 92 -6.89 1.63 -12.08
C ARG A 92 -7.03 2.86 -12.98
N ALA A 93 -5.98 3.20 -13.71
CA ALA A 93 -5.98 4.29 -14.69
C ALA A 93 -7.06 4.13 -15.78
N ASP A 94 -7.34 2.89 -16.18
CA ASP A 94 -8.38 2.54 -17.16
C ASP A 94 -9.81 2.53 -16.57
N GLY A 95 -9.97 2.84 -15.27
CA GLY A 95 -11.25 2.85 -14.57
C GLY A 95 -11.72 1.48 -14.06
N THR A 96 -11.00 0.39 -14.36
CA THR A 96 -11.32 -0.94 -13.83
C THR A 96 -10.98 -1.04 -12.34
N LEU A 97 -11.65 -1.96 -11.65
CA LEU A 97 -11.41 -2.21 -10.23
C LEU A 97 -10.34 -3.29 -10.02
N LEU A 98 -9.44 -3.03 -9.07
CA LEU A 98 -8.50 -3.98 -8.52
C LEU A 98 -8.90 -4.28 -7.06
N PRO A 99 -9.46 -5.48 -6.79
CA PRO A 99 -9.73 -5.90 -5.42
C PRO A 99 -8.44 -6.12 -4.65
N VAL A 100 -8.35 -5.56 -3.45
CA VAL A 100 -7.16 -5.63 -2.61
C VAL A 100 -7.48 -5.88 -1.14
N LEU A 101 -6.48 -6.39 -0.40
CA LEU A 101 -6.43 -6.36 1.05
C LEU A 101 -5.39 -5.34 1.50
N VAL A 102 -5.72 -4.54 2.49
CA VAL A 102 -4.89 -3.40 2.93
C VAL A 102 -4.62 -3.49 4.42
N ASN A 103 -3.35 -3.34 4.78
CA ASN A 103 -2.87 -3.12 6.13
C ASN A 103 -2.30 -1.71 6.22
N ALA A 104 -2.50 -1.02 7.33
CA ALA A 104 -1.84 0.24 7.60
C ALA A 104 -1.38 0.35 9.05
N VAL A 105 -0.25 1.03 9.27
CA VAL A 105 0.31 1.27 10.60
C VAL A 105 0.97 2.64 10.68
N GLU A 106 0.68 3.36 11.75
CA GLU A 106 1.31 4.61 12.11
C GLU A 106 2.69 4.33 12.70
N ARG A 107 3.67 5.12 12.30
CA ARG A 107 4.98 5.16 12.94
C ARG A 107 5.12 6.50 13.64
N ARG A 108 5.27 6.42 14.95
CA ARG A 108 5.49 7.56 15.84
C ARG A 108 6.95 7.64 16.24
N ASP A 109 7.42 8.85 16.54
CA ASP A 109 8.74 9.05 17.12
C ASP A 109 8.73 8.84 18.65
N ASP A 110 9.88 9.01 19.30
CA ASP A 110 10.05 8.83 20.75
C ASP A 110 9.22 9.83 21.58
N THR A 111 8.71 10.90 20.97
CA THR A 111 7.82 11.89 21.59
C THR A 111 6.34 11.56 21.42
N GLY A 112 6.03 10.46 20.72
CA GLY A 112 4.66 10.04 20.42
C GLY A 112 4.02 10.76 19.21
N LYS A 113 4.77 11.62 18.52
CA LYS A 113 4.27 12.36 17.35
C LYS A 113 4.25 11.45 16.12
N LEU A 114 3.17 11.53 15.34
CA LEU A 114 3.06 10.81 14.07
C LEU A 114 4.15 11.28 13.10
N ARG A 115 5.01 10.36 12.65
CA ARG A 115 6.07 10.61 11.69
C ARG A 115 5.66 10.21 10.28
N LEU A 116 5.11 9.01 10.13
CA LEU A 116 4.67 8.48 8.84
C LEU A 116 3.62 7.39 9.03
N ILE A 117 2.89 7.09 7.96
CA ILE A 117 1.96 5.97 7.86
C ILE A 117 2.50 5.02 6.80
N ARG A 118 2.59 3.73 7.12
CA ARG A 118 2.94 2.67 6.16
C ARG A 118 1.68 1.93 5.78
N ILE A 119 1.51 1.69 4.48
CA ILE A 119 0.38 0.96 3.93
C ILE A 119 0.93 -0.16 3.05
N THR A 120 0.50 -1.39 3.33
CA THR A 120 0.83 -2.57 2.51
C THR A 120 -0.46 -3.06 1.85
N ILE A 121 -0.38 -3.33 0.54
CA ILE A 121 -1.50 -3.69 -0.31
C ILE A 121 -1.22 -5.04 -0.96
N PHE A 122 -2.15 -5.97 -0.85
CA PHE A 122 -2.10 -7.28 -1.48
C PHE A 122 -3.24 -7.41 -2.49
N GLN A 123 -2.97 -7.93 -3.69
CA GLN A 123 -4.04 -8.26 -4.62
C GLN A 123 -4.89 -9.39 -4.04
N ARG A 124 -6.21 -9.20 -4.03
CA ARG A 124 -7.13 -10.27 -3.69
C ARG A 124 -7.47 -11.01 -4.97
N VAL A 125 -6.97 -12.23 -5.11
CA VAL A 125 -7.39 -13.12 -6.19
C VAL A 125 -8.87 -13.44 -5.96
N ARG A 126 -9.73 -13.00 -6.88
CA ARG A 126 -11.14 -13.35 -6.84
C ARG A 126 -11.22 -14.87 -7.03
N PRO A 127 -11.87 -15.64 -6.12
CA PRO A 127 -12.05 -17.06 -6.36
C PRO A 127 -12.79 -17.26 -7.69
N PRO A 128 -12.45 -18.29 -8.49
CA PRO A 128 -13.21 -18.61 -9.68
C PRO A 128 -14.69 -18.76 -9.28
N PRO A 129 -15.64 -18.32 -10.13
CA PRO A 129 -17.06 -18.48 -9.81
C PRO A 129 -17.30 -19.95 -9.48
N LEU A 130 -17.92 -20.22 -8.33
CA LEU A 130 -18.34 -21.58 -8.00
C LEU A 130 -19.20 -22.05 -9.17
N ARG A 131 -18.71 -23.03 -9.94
CA ARG A 131 -19.57 -23.75 -10.87
C ARG A 131 -20.68 -24.32 -10.00
N ALA A 132 -21.90 -23.83 -10.18
CA ALA A 132 -23.08 -24.44 -9.59
C ALA A 132 -23.00 -25.93 -9.94
N ARG A 133 -22.75 -26.78 -8.94
CA ARG A 133 -22.92 -28.22 -9.10
C ARG A 133 -24.41 -28.39 -9.35
N VAL A 134 -24.78 -28.61 -10.61
CA VAL A 134 -26.11 -29.06 -10.96
C VAL A 134 -26.29 -30.39 -10.23
N ALA A 135 -27.18 -30.39 -9.25
CA ALA A 135 -27.71 -31.58 -8.61
C ALA A 135 -28.96 -32.04 -9.38
#